data_AF-A0A7W1GKF0-F1
#
_entry.id   AF-A0A7W1GKF0-F1
#
_cell.length_a   1.000
_cell.length_b   1.000
_cell.length_c   1.000
_cell.angle_alpha   90.00
_cell.angle_beta   90.00
_cell.angle_gamma   90.00
#
_symmetry.space_group_name_H-M   'P 1'
#
loop_
_entity.id
_entity.type
_entity.pdbx_description
1 polymer ?
#
loop_
_entity_poly.entity_id
_entity_poly.type
_entity_poly.pdbx_seq_one_letter_code
_entity_poly.pdbx_strand_id
1 'polypeptide(L)'
;MAGAFSTPRAVPERRIPTITGAVVVLLALPVVLVGGFSIAGWALAAALWAAAEVLGLWLARREIGADHLKMSGLVALTMASRGIGVMVVLLAVTVANKSVGVCAVIVYALAYTLSLGVSLIEYFTGPAHG
;
A
#
# COMPACT_ATOMS: atom_id res chain seq x y z
N MET A 1 12.95 -28.25 -11.30
CA MET A 1 12.38 -26.90 -11.47
C MET A 1 12.58 -26.08 -10.19
N ALA A 2 13.80 -25.63 -9.91
CA ALA A 2 14.18 -25.09 -8.58
C ALA A 2 14.86 -23.70 -8.62
N GLY A 3 14.67 -22.92 -9.69
CA GLY A 3 15.38 -21.66 -9.89
C GLY A 3 14.54 -20.38 -9.82
N ALA A 4 13.21 -20.45 -9.95
CA ALA A 4 12.41 -19.24 -10.12
C ALA A 4 12.31 -18.37 -8.85
N PHE A 5 12.38 -18.97 -7.66
CA PHE A 5 12.23 -18.29 -6.38
C PHE A 5 13.56 -18.06 -5.63
N SER A 6 14.67 -18.57 -6.15
CA SER A 6 15.99 -18.56 -5.50
C SER A 6 17.00 -17.60 -6.13
N THR A 7 16.72 -17.08 -7.33
CA THR A 7 17.58 -16.07 -7.97
C THR A 7 17.20 -14.67 -7.48
N PRO A 8 18.12 -13.91 -6.85
CA PRO A 8 17.89 -12.52 -6.52
C PRO A 8 17.55 -11.72 -7.79
N ARG A 9 16.46 -10.96 -7.78
CA ARG A 9 16.02 -10.12 -8.92
C ARG A 9 16.02 -8.65 -8.56
N ALA A 10 16.02 -7.82 -9.60
CA ALA A 10 15.97 -6.38 -9.43
C ALA A 10 14.74 -5.99 -8.61
N VAL A 11 14.94 -5.17 -7.59
CA VAL A 11 13.82 -4.59 -6.83
C VAL A 11 13.06 -3.66 -7.79
N PRO A 12 11.76 -3.90 -8.04
CA PRO A 12 10.96 -3.07 -8.94
C PRO A 12 10.92 -1.61 -8.49
N GLU A 13 10.77 -0.71 -9.45
CA GLU A 13 10.51 0.69 -9.12
C GLU A 13 9.16 0.84 -8.42
N ARG A 14 9.17 1.42 -7.22
CA ARG A 14 7.99 1.59 -6.36
C ARG A 14 6.87 2.46 -6.96
N ARG A 15 7.12 3.14 -8.08
CA ARG A 15 6.19 4.11 -8.69
C ARG A 15 4.93 3.45 -9.26
N ILE A 16 5.07 2.33 -9.95
CA ILE A 16 3.96 1.69 -10.67
C ILE A 16 2.95 1.06 -9.69
N PRO A 17 3.36 0.39 -8.60
CA PRO A 17 2.43 -0.08 -7.56
C PRO A 17 1.68 1.05 -6.85
N THR A 18 2.33 2.19 -6.59
CA THR A 18 1.71 3.37 -5.98
C THR A 18 0.62 3.95 -6.87
N ILE A 19 0.90 4.09 -8.17
CA ILE A 19 -0.08 4.59 -9.15
C ILE A 19 -1.27 3.64 -9.23
N THR A 20 -1.03 2.33 -9.24
CA THR A 20 -2.09 1.31 -9.30
C THR A 20 -3.08 1.47 -8.15
N GLY A 21 -2.59 1.55 -6.91
CA GLY A 21 -3.50 1.71 -5.77
C GLY A 21 -4.20 3.07 -5.74
N ALA A 22 -3.54 4.15 -6.18
CA ALA A 22 -4.18 5.46 -6.31
C ALA A 22 -5.32 5.44 -7.36
N VAL A 23 -5.12 4.76 -8.49
CA VAL A 23 -6.16 4.55 -9.51
C VAL A 23 -7.33 3.75 -8.94
N VAL A 24 -7.08 2.70 -8.16
CA VAL A 24 -8.15 1.92 -7.52
C VAL A 24 -8.96 2.78 -6.55
N VAL A 25 -8.30 3.60 -5.73
CA VAL A 25 -9.00 4.53 -4.82
C VAL A 25 -9.83 5.55 -5.60
N LEU A 26 -9.32 6.10 -6.70
CA LEU A 26 -10.07 7.03 -7.56
C LEU A 26 -11.27 6.36 -8.22
N LEU A 27 -11.09 5.16 -8.77
CA LEU A 27 -12.16 4.39 -9.40
C LEU A 27 -13.21 3.86 -8.40
N ALA A 28 -12.84 3.75 -7.12
CA ALA A 28 -13.81 3.43 -6.07
C ALA A 28 -14.82 4.57 -5.86
N LEU A 29 -14.48 5.83 -6.16
CA LEU A 29 -15.36 6.97 -5.97
C LEU A 29 -16.69 6.86 -6.76
N PRO A 30 -16.71 6.61 -8.09
CA PRO A 30 -17.96 6.44 -8.82
C PRO A 30 -18.78 5.26 -8.31
N VAL A 31 -18.15 4.16 -7.88
CA VAL A 31 -18.86 3.00 -7.30
C VAL A 31 -19.50 3.37 -5.96
N VAL A 32 -18.80 4.13 -5.11
CA VAL A 32 -19.31 4.61 -3.82
C VAL A 32 -20.51 5.53 -4.01
N LEU A 33 -20.43 6.44 -5.00
CA LEU A 33 -21.52 7.37 -5.32
C LEU A 33 -22.76 6.66 -5.88
N VAL A 34 -22.58 5.72 -6.82
CA VAL A 34 -23.70 4.97 -7.42
C VAL A 34 -24.32 3.99 -6.43
N GLY A 35 -23.50 3.34 -5.59
CA GLY A 35 -23.95 2.35 -4.61
C GLY A 35 -24.53 2.92 -3.32
N GLY A 36 -24.54 4.25 -3.14
CA GLY A 36 -25.02 4.89 -1.91
C GLY A 36 -24.14 4.60 -0.69
N PHE A 37 -22.87 4.22 -0.90
CA PHE A 37 -21.94 3.94 0.18
C PHE A 37 -21.42 5.25 0.80
N SER A 38 -20.81 5.15 1.99
CA SER A 38 -20.35 6.32 2.72
C SER A 38 -19.17 7.01 2.03
N ILE A 39 -19.40 8.23 1.52
CA ILE A 39 -18.36 9.11 0.96
C ILE A 39 -17.26 9.38 1.99
N ALA A 40 -17.62 9.51 3.27
CA ALA A 40 -16.65 9.68 4.35
C ALA A 40 -15.74 8.45 4.51
N GLY A 41 -16.27 7.23 4.29
CA GLY A 41 -15.48 6.00 4.31
C GLY A 41 -14.48 5.95 3.16
N TRP A 42 -14.91 6.33 1.96
CA TRP A 42 -14.00 6.51 0.83
C TRP A 42 -12.91 7.56 1.10
N ALA A 43 -13.29 8.73 1.62
CA ALA A 43 -12.35 9.80 1.94
C ALA A 43 -11.30 9.37 2.98
N LEU A 44 -11.72 8.60 3.99
CA LEU A 44 -10.81 8.01 4.98
C LEU A 44 -9.82 7.05 4.32
N ALA A 45 -10.28 6.14 3.46
CA ALA A 45 -9.40 5.22 2.74
C ALA A 45 -8.40 5.98 1.85
N ALA A 46 -8.85 7.02 1.16
CA ALA A 46 -7.99 7.88 0.34
C ALA A 46 -6.94 8.62 1.17
N ALA A 47 -7.33 9.16 2.33
CA ALA A 47 -6.41 9.83 3.25
C ALA A 47 -5.36 8.87 3.81
N LEU A 48 -5.77 7.66 4.22
CA LEU A 48 -4.86 6.62 4.70
C LEU A 48 -3.88 6.17 3.61
N TRP A 49 -4.37 5.99 2.38
CA TRP A 49 -3.54 5.69 1.22
C TRP A 49 -2.49 6.80 0.98
N ALA A 50 -2.94 8.05 0.92
CA ALA A 50 -2.05 9.20 0.69
C ALA A 50 -1.00 9.35 1.79
N ALA A 51 -1.39 9.23 3.07
CA ALA A 51 -0.46 9.29 4.20
C ALA A 51 0.62 8.20 4.09
N ALA A 52 0.21 7.00 3.67
CA ALA A 52 1.10 5.87 3.53
C ALA A 52 2.08 6.01 2.34
N GLU A 53 1.69 6.72 1.28
CA GLU A 53 2.58 7.08 0.17
C GLU A 53 3.54 8.23 0.52
N VAL A 54 3.06 9.25 1.24
CA VAL A 54 3.90 10.35 1.75
C VAL A 54 5.00 9.81 2.65
N LEU A 55 4.67 8.89 3.56
CA LEU A 55 5.66 8.18 4.37
C LEU A 55 6.67 7.44 3.49
N GLY A 56 6.20 6.71 2.48
CA GLY A 56 7.07 6.00 1.55
C GLY A 56 8.06 6.91 0.80
N LEU A 57 7.59 8.06 0.30
CA LEU A 57 8.43 9.07 -0.36
C LEU A 57 9.38 9.78 0.61
N TRP A 58 8.97 9.99 1.85
CA TRP A 58 9.83 10.56 2.88
C TRP A 58 10.97 9.61 3.25
N LEU A 59 10.70 8.31 3.32
CA LEU A 59 11.70 7.28 3.55
C LEU A 59 12.63 7.09 2.35
N ALA A 60 12.09 7.09 1.13
CA ALA A 60 12.88 6.93 -0.10
C ALA A 60 13.87 8.08 -0.35
N ARG A 61 13.67 9.25 0.29
CA ARG A 61 14.62 10.38 0.26
C ARG A 61 15.84 10.21 1.17
N ARG A 62 15.86 9.22 2.08
CA ARG A 62 17.01 8.97 2.95
C ARG A 62 17.86 7.86 2.34
N GLU A 63 19.16 8.08 2.18
CA GLU A 63 20.08 7.08 1.64
C GLU A 63 20.11 5.84 2.54
N ILE A 64 19.69 4.69 1.98
CA ILE A 64 19.69 3.40 2.66
C ILE A 64 20.93 2.64 2.16
N GLY A 65 22.05 2.81 2.86
CA GLY A 65 23.32 2.11 2.59
C GLY A 65 23.72 1.15 3.71
N ALA A 66 24.60 0.19 3.42
CA ALA A 66 25.07 -0.82 4.38
C ALA A 66 25.70 -0.23 5.66
N ASP A 67 26.24 0.99 5.59
CA ASP A 67 26.76 1.76 6.74
C ASP A 67 25.66 2.33 7.65
N HIS A 68 24.38 2.24 7.25
CA HIS A 68 23.23 2.83 7.94
C HIS A 68 22.20 1.78 8.37
N LEU A 69 22.68 0.68 8.97
CA LEU A 69 21.85 -0.45 9.43
C LEU A 69 20.66 -0.03 10.33
N LYS A 70 20.86 1.01 11.16
CA LYS A 70 19.82 1.61 12.01
C LYS A 70 18.69 2.26 11.20
N MET A 71 19.01 2.87 10.05
CA MET A 71 18.02 3.48 9.15
C MET A 71 17.29 2.40 8.34
N SER A 72 17.97 1.34 7.92
CA SER A 72 17.32 0.17 7.29
C SER A 72 16.30 -0.51 8.23
N GLY A 73 16.63 -0.64 9.51
CA GLY A 73 15.72 -1.15 10.53
C GLY A 73 14.50 -0.25 10.76
N LEU A 74 14.70 1.07 10.79
CA LEU A 74 13.60 2.03 10.90
C LEU A 74 12.69 1.99 9.66
N VAL A 75 13.27 1.86 8.47
CA VAL A 75 12.51 1.71 7.22
C VAL A 75 11.66 0.45 7.25
N ALA A 76 12.23 -0.69 7.64
CA ALA A 76 11.52 -1.95 7.78
C ALA A 76 10.42 -1.87 8.85
N LEU A 77 10.69 -1.27 10.00
CA LEU A 77 9.73 -1.06 11.08
C LEU A 77 8.57 -0.15 10.63
N THR A 78 8.87 0.90 9.86
CA THR A 78 7.85 1.83 9.36
C THR A 78 6.98 1.20 8.28
N MET A 79 7.57 0.38 7.40
CA MET A 79 6.79 -0.37 6.41
C MET A 79 5.89 -1.43 7.06
N ALA A 80 6.39 -2.13 8.08
CA ALA A 80 5.59 -3.09 8.84
C ALA A 80 4.49 -2.38 9.66
N SER A 81 4.81 -1.26 10.29
CA SER A 81 3.85 -0.48 11.08
C SER A 81 2.78 0.19 10.22
N ARG A 82 3.04 0.48 8.95
CA ARG A 82 2.05 1.00 7.99
C ARG A 82 0.81 0.11 7.94
N GLY A 83 0.98 -1.21 7.82
CA GLY A 83 -0.13 -2.15 7.77
C GLY A 83 -0.93 -2.18 9.08
N ILE A 84 -0.22 -2.21 10.22
CA ILE A 84 -0.82 -2.26 11.56
C ILE A 84 -1.57 -0.96 11.86
N GLY A 85 -0.94 0.19 11.61
CA GLY A 85 -1.53 1.51 11.86
C GLY A 85 -2.80 1.75 11.06
N VAL A 86 -2.81 1.38 9.78
CA VAL A 86 -4.02 1.46 8.97
C VAL A 86 -5.12 0.56 9.52
N MET A 87 -4.78 -0.68 9.93
CA MET A 87 -5.77 -1.60 10.47
C MET A 87 -6.38 -1.11 11.78
N VAL A 88 -5.59 -0.49 12.66
CA VAL A 88 -6.07 0.13 13.90
C VAL A 88 -7.05 1.26 13.61
N VAL A 89 -6.73 2.16 12.65
CA VAL A 89 -7.64 3.26 12.27
C VAL A 89 -8.95 2.73 11.71
N LEU A 90 -8.88 1.75 10.81
CA LEU A 90 -10.07 1.14 10.21
C LEU A 90 -10.94 0.45 11.27
N LEU A 91 -10.34 -0.25 12.23
CA LEU A 91 -11.06 -0.83 13.37
C LEU A 91 -11.74 0.24 14.22
N ALA A 92 -10.99 1.27 14.64
CA ALA A 92 -11.53 2.35 15.46
C ALA A 92 -12.72 3.04 14.79
N VAL A 93 -12.61 3.35 13.49
CA VAL A 93 -13.69 3.97 12.73
C VAL A 93 -14.86 3.01 12.53
N THR A 94 -14.62 1.71 12.31
CA THR A 94 -15.71 0.72 12.20
C THR A 94 -16.49 0.59 13.50
N VAL A 95 -15.82 0.67 14.66
CA VAL A 95 -16.47 0.68 15.98
C VAL A 95 -17.29 1.96 16.17
N ALA A 96 -16.77 3.12 15.76
CA ALA A 96 -17.48 4.39 15.89
C ALA A 96 -18.65 4.55 14.90
N ASN A 97 -18.46 4.12 13.65
CA ASN A 97 -19.45 4.18 12.59
C ASN A 97 -19.25 3.03 11.60
N LYS A 98 -20.11 2.02 11.70
CA LYS A 98 -20.05 0.80 10.89
C LYS A 98 -20.08 1.07 9.38
N SER A 99 -20.93 2.00 8.93
CA SER A 99 -21.09 2.30 7.49
C SER A 99 -19.81 2.91 6.90
N VAL A 100 -19.22 3.87 7.63
CA VAL A 100 -17.95 4.51 7.24
C VAL A 100 -16.80 3.50 7.26
N GLY A 101 -16.67 2.74 8.35
CA GLY A 101 -15.57 1.80 8.54
C GLY A 101 -15.58 0.66 7.53
N VAL A 102 -16.74 0.03 7.29
CA VAL A 102 -16.86 -1.07 6.31
C VAL A 102 -16.51 -0.59 4.90
N CYS A 103 -17.02 0.58 4.48
CA CYS A 103 -16.69 1.16 3.19
C CYS A 103 -15.17 1.43 3.08
N ALA A 104 -14.57 2.03 4.10
CA ALA A 104 -13.14 2.33 4.12
C ALA A 104 -12.27 1.07 4.05
N VAL A 105 -12.64 0.03 4.80
CA VAL A 105 -11.96 -1.27 4.81
C VAL A 105 -11.97 -1.89 3.42
N ILE A 106 -13.13 -1.95 2.77
CA ILE A 106 -13.28 -2.57 1.44
C ILE A 106 -12.42 -1.85 0.41
N VAL A 107 -12.52 -0.51 0.34
CA VAL A 107 -11.77 0.29 -0.63
C VAL A 107 -10.26 0.16 -0.40
N TYR A 108 -9.81 0.28 0.85
CA TYR A 108 -8.39 0.19 1.17
C TYR A 108 -7.84 -1.21 0.89
N ALA A 109 -8.56 -2.27 1.26
CA ALA A 109 -8.14 -3.65 1.02
C ALA A 109 -7.99 -3.94 -0.47
N LEU A 110 -8.96 -3.53 -1.31
CA LEU A 110 -8.89 -3.71 -2.76
C LEU A 110 -7.70 -2.98 -3.38
N ALA A 111 -7.49 -1.71 -3.00
CA ALA A 111 -6.35 -0.93 -3.48
C ALA A 111 -5.02 -1.57 -3.09
N TYR A 112 -4.89 -2.02 -1.84
CA TYR A 112 -3.68 -2.65 -1.34
C TYR A 112 -3.39 -3.98 -2.02
N THR A 113 -4.40 -4.86 -2.18
CA THR A 113 -4.22 -6.17 -2.82
C THR A 113 -3.82 -6.03 -4.29
N LEU A 114 -4.44 -5.12 -5.05
CA LEU A 114 -4.09 -4.90 -6.44
C LEU A 114 -2.69 -4.30 -6.60
N SER A 115 -2.33 -3.34 -5.75
CA SER A 115 -0.99 -2.76 -5.72
C SER A 115 0.08 -3.82 -5.40
N LEU A 116 -0.19 -4.72 -4.45
CA LEU A 116 0.69 -5.86 -4.16
C LEU A 116 0.77 -6.83 -5.33
N GLY A 117 -0.35 -7.14 -5.99
CA GLY A 117 -0.38 -8.00 -7.16
C GLY A 117 0.51 -7.48 -8.29
N VAL A 118 0.42 -6.19 -8.59
CA VAL A 118 1.28 -5.53 -9.59
C VAL A 118 2.75 -5.57 -9.16
N SER A 119 3.05 -5.28 -7.88
CA SER A 119 4.41 -5.37 -7.34
C SER A 119 5.03 -6.77 -7.52
N LEU A 120 4.23 -7.82 -7.29
CA LEU A 120 4.66 -9.21 -7.47
C LEU A 120 4.90 -9.53 -8.94
N ILE A 121 3.99 -9.12 -9.83
CA ILE A 121 4.14 -9.32 -11.28
C ILE A 121 5.42 -8.65 -11.76
N GLU A 122 5.70 -7.42 -11.34
CA GLU A 122 6.93 -6.70 -11.71
C GLU A 122 8.19 -7.39 -11.18
N TYR A 123 8.19 -7.81 -9.92
CA TYR A 123 9.32 -8.55 -9.34
C TYR A 123 9.62 -9.84 -10.08
N PHE A 124 8.57 -10.60 -10.47
CA PHE A 124 8.75 -11.88 -11.15
C PHE A 124 8.98 -11.75 -12.66
N THR A 125 8.62 -10.62 -13.28
CA THR A 125 8.83 -10.36 -14.71
C THR A 125 10.12 -9.57 -14.98
N GLY A 126 10.70 -8.93 -13.95
CA GLY A 126 11.95 -8.19 -14.05
C GLY A 126 13.18 -9.05 -14.39
N PRO A 127 14.22 -8.45 -14.98
CA PRO A 127 15.45 -9.16 -15.33
C PRO A 127 16.12 -9.77 -14.08
N ALA A 128 16.55 -11.02 -14.20
CA ALA A 128 17.36 -11.68 -13.19
C ALA A 128 18.72 -10.97 -13.10
N HIS A 129 19.22 -10.71 -11.88
CA HIS A 129 20.60 -10.30 -11.72
C HIS A 129 21.48 -11.51 -12.04
N GLY A 130 22.25 -11.40 -13.13
CA GLY A 130 23.31 -12.33 -13.50
C GLY A 130 24.66 -11.79 -13.09
#